data_AF-S5DJM7-F1
#
_entry.id   AF-S5DJM7-F1
#
_cell.length_a   1.000
_cell.length_b   1.000
_cell.length_c   1.000
_cell.angle_alpha   90.00
_cell.angle_beta   90.00
_cell.angle_gamma   90.00
#
_symmetry.space_group_name_H-M   'P 1'
#
loop_
_entity.id
_entity.type
_entity.pdbx_description
1 polymer ?
#
loop_
_entity_poly.entity_id
_entity_poly.type
_entity_poly.pdbx_seq_one_letter_code
_entity_poly.pdbx_strand_id
1 'polypeptide(L)' 'LELPAQRIASGKPETGTIKLDAYHQNGFIVIAISDDGKGLDVVKIRAKALQKNLITEEQILSEDDIHALI' A
#
# COMPACT_ATOMS: atom_id res chain seq x y z
N LEU A 1 7.21 8.41 5.48
CA LEU A 1 7.21 7.94 6.88
C LEU A 1 5.85 8.22 7.52
N GLU A 2 5.33 7.29 8.31
CA GLU A 2 4.19 7.49 9.23
C GLU A 2 4.78 7.73 10.62
N LEU A 3 4.37 8.80 11.30
CA LEU A 3 4.91 9.16 12.61
C LEU A 3 4.06 8.60 13.76
N PRO A 4 4.65 8.34 14.95
CA PRO A 4 3.92 7.87 16.14
C PRO A 4 2.64 8.67 16.45
N ALA A 5 2.72 10.00 16.39
CA ALA A 5 1.57 10.88 16.63
C ALA A 5 0.43 10.68 15.61
N GLN A 6 0.77 10.39 14.34
CA GLN A 6 -0.23 10.13 13.29
C GLN A 6 -0.93 8.79 13.52
N ARG A 7 -0.20 7.78 14.02
CA ARG A 7 -0.76 6.48 14.39
C ARG A 7 -1.75 6.61 15.53
N ILE A 8 -1.34 7.26 16.62
CA ILE A 8 -2.21 7.50 17.79
C ILE A 8 -3.46 8.28 17.39
N ALA A 9 -3.31 9.34 16.58
CA ALA A 9 -4.45 10.12 16.07
C ALA A 9 -5.43 9.29 15.22
N SER A 10 -4.93 8.23 14.57
CA SER A 10 -5.72 7.30 13.76
C SER A 10 -6.22 6.09 14.56
N GLY A 11 -6.07 6.08 15.89
CA GLY A 11 -6.49 4.99 16.77
C GLY A 11 -5.59 3.75 16.74
N LYS A 12 -4.41 3.85 16.13
CA LYS A 12 -3.43 2.75 16.06
C LYS A 12 -2.43 2.81 17.22
N PRO A 13 -1.79 1.67 17.58
CA PRO A 13 -0.67 1.67 18.51
C PRO A 13 0.48 2.54 18.02
N GLU A 14 1.22 3.13 18.96
CA GLU A 14 2.39 3.97 18.68
C GLU A 14 3.44 3.22 17.83
N THR A 15 3.67 1.95 18.17
CA THR A 15 4.57 1.05 17.47
C THR A 15 3.83 0.31 16.34
N GLY A 16 4.45 0.24 15.16
CA GLY A 16 3.95 -0.56 14.04
C GLY A 16 4.32 -2.04 14.16
N THR A 17 3.52 -2.89 13.52
CA THR A 17 3.73 -4.34 13.50
C THR A 17 3.95 -4.82 12.07
N ILE A 18 5.00 -5.61 11.85
CA ILE A 18 5.22 -6.35 10.62
C ILE A 18 4.90 -7.82 10.89
N LYS A 19 4.11 -8.43 10.02
CA LYS A 19 3.76 -9.84 10.06
C LYS A 19 4.41 -10.57 8.89
N LEU A 20 5.09 -11.66 9.19
CA LEU A 20 5.70 -12.58 8.21
C LEU A 20 4.99 -13.93 8.34
N ASP A 21 4.34 -14.35 7.27
CA ASP A 21 3.68 -15.66 7.17
C ASP A 21 4.38 -16.49 6.09
N ALA A 22 4.54 -17.78 6.34
CA ALA A 22 5.02 -18.72 5.34
C ALA A 22 4.08 -19.93 5.28
N TYR A 23 3.54 -20.23 4.11
CA TYR A 23 2.55 -21.30 3.96
C TYR A 23 2.63 -21.95 2.58
N HIS A 24 2.13 -23.19 2.50
CA HIS A 24 2.11 -23.94 1.25
C HIS A 24 0.82 -23.67 0.47
N GLN A 25 0.93 -23.23 -0.78
CA GLN A 25 -0.19 -22.99 -1.69
C GLN A 25 0.16 -23.48 -3.10
N ASN A 26 -0.67 -24.37 -3.66
CA ASN A 26 -0.54 -24.89 -5.04
C ASN A 26 0.86 -25.45 -5.41
N GLY A 27 1.56 -26.10 -4.48
CA GLY A 27 2.91 -26.63 -4.74
C GLY A 27 4.05 -25.64 -4.48
N PHE A 28 3.73 -24.39 -4.10
CA PHE A 28 4.71 -23.35 -3.80
C PHE A 28 4.73 -23.06 -2.29
N ILE A 29 5.91 -22.80 -1.76
CA ILE A 29 6.03 -22.12 -0.46
C ILE A 29 5.89 -20.63 -0.71
N VAL A 30 4.81 -20.05 -0.21
CA VAL A 30 4.52 -18.61 -0.26
C VAL A 30 5.07 -17.98 1.00
N ILE A 31 5.85 -16.91 0.83
CA ILE A 31 6.31 -16.06 1.92
C ILE A 31 5.57 -14.73 1.78
N ALA A 32 4.70 -14.40 2.72
CA ALA A 32 3.92 -13.18 2.74
C ALA A 32 4.42 -12.25 3.85
N ILE A 33 4.64 -10.99 3.50
CA ILE A 33 5.01 -9.93 4.42
C ILE A 33 3.88 -8.88 4.40
N SER A 34 3.39 -8.49 5.57
CA SER A 34 2.38 -7.44 5.73
C SER A 34 2.72 -6.52 6.90
N ASP A 35 2.19 -5.30 6.88
CA ASP A 35 2.33 -4.33 7.96
C ASP A 35 1.00 -3.64 8.27
N ASP A 36 0.90 -3.05 9.46
CA ASP A 36 -0.27 -2.30 9.92
C ASP A 36 -0.14 -0.78 9.70
N GLY A 37 0.71 -0.37 8.76
CA GLY A 37 0.96 1.02 8.40
C GLY A 37 -0.22 1.68 7.70
N LYS A 38 -0.04 2.94 7.30
CA LYS A 38 -1.07 3.71 6.57
C LYS A 38 -1.33 3.23 5.13
N GLY A 39 -0.58 2.24 4.64
CA GLY A 39 -0.67 1.78 3.26
C GLY A 39 -0.22 2.82 2.23
N LEU A 40 -0.66 2.60 1.00
CA LEU A 40 -0.38 3.45 -0.15
C LEU A 40 -1.41 4.58 -0.27
N ASP A 41 -0.94 5.77 -0.63
CA ASP A 41 -1.81 6.93 -0.84
C ASP A 41 -2.22 7.00 -2.31
N VAL A 42 -3.41 6.45 -2.60
CA VAL A 42 -3.99 6.36 -3.96
C VAL A 42 -3.98 7.70 -4.68
N VAL A 43 -4.30 8.79 -3.97
CA VAL A 43 -4.36 10.14 -4.54
C VAL A 43 -2.96 10.61 -4.96
N LYS A 44 -1.95 10.42 -4.09
CA LYS A 44 -0.56 10.77 -4.42
C LYS A 44 -0.01 9.92 -5.56
N ILE A 45 -0.33 8.64 -5.59
CA ILE A 45 0.13 7.73 -6.65
C ILE A 45 -0.47 8.13 -7.99
N ARG A 46 -1.79 8.37 -8.05
CA ARG A 46 -2.48 8.85 -9.25
C ARG A 46 -1.88 10.16 -9.75
N ALA A 47 -1.66 11.14 -8.86
CA ALA A 47 -1.05 12.42 -9.22
C ALA A 47 0.37 12.25 -9.81
N LYS A 48 1.18 11.37 -9.21
CA LYS A 48 2.53 11.06 -9.70
C LYS A 48 2.50 10.30 -11.04
N ALA A 49 1.53 9.41 -11.23
CA ALA A 49 1.33 8.69 -12.48
C ALA A 49 0.91 9.62 -13.63
N LEU A 50 0.00 10.57 -13.37
CA LEU A 50 -0.36 11.64 -14.31
C LEU A 50 0.85 12.50 -14.68
N GLN A 51 1.65 12.93 -13.68
CA GLN A 51 2.86 13.70 -13.93
C GLN A 51 3.87 12.95 -14.81
N LYS A 52 3.93 11.63 -14.70
CA LYS A 52 4.78 10.75 -15.50
C LYS A 52 4.16 10.32 -16.84
N ASN A 53 2.95 10.80 -17.16
CA ASN A 53 2.17 10.38 -18.34
C ASN A 53 1.93 8.85 -18.41
N LEU A 54 1.86 8.17 -17.26
CA LEU A 54 1.58 6.73 -17.20
C LEU A 54 0.08 6.43 -17.39
N ILE A 55 -0.77 7.41 -17.09
CA ILE A 55 -2.24 7.33 -17.17
C ILE A 55 -2.77 8.70 -17.65
N THR A 56 -3.99 8.74 -18.15
CA THR A 56 -4.69 10.01 -18.46
C THR A 56 -5.71 10.37 -17.38
N GLU A 57 -6.20 11.61 -17.40
CA GLU A 57 -7.15 12.09 -16.38
C GLU A 57 -8.53 11.44 -16.51
N GLU A 58 -8.92 11.03 -17.72
CA GLU A 58 -10.18 10.34 -18.01
C GLU A 58 -10.15 8.84 -17.68
N GLN A 59 -8.96 8.29 -17.42
CA GLN A 59 -8.80 6.87 -17.17
C GLN A 59 -9.36 6.51 -15.79
N ILE A 60 -10.42 5.69 -15.78
CA ILE A 60 -11.02 5.15 -14.57
C ILE A 60 -10.24 3.89 -14.20
N LEU A 61 -9.56 3.94 -13.06
CA LEU A 61 -8.73 2.86 -12.54
C LEU A 61 -9.26 2.41 -11.18
N SER A 62 -9.18 1.12 -10.91
CA SER A 62 -9.40 0.59 -9.56
C SER A 62 -8.25 0.99 -8.63
N GLU A 63 -8.44 0.87 -7.32
CA GLU A 63 -7.35 1.10 -6.37
C GLU A 63 -6.16 0.14 -6.62
N ASP A 64 -6.45 -1.12 -6.96
CA ASP A 64 -5.44 -2.13 -7.30
C ASP A 64 -4.62 -1.72 -8.53
N ASP A 65 -5.29 -1.20 -9.57
CA ASP A 65 -4.61 -0.69 -10.76
C ASP A 65 -3.72 0.50 -10.42
N ILE A 66 -4.17 1.39 -9.52
CA ILE A 66 -3.38 2.53 -9.07
C ILE A 66 -2.17 2.07 -8.25
N HIS A 67 -2.33 1.07 -7.39
CA HIS A 67 -1.22 0.49 -6.62
C HIS A 67 -0.14 -0.11 -7.51
N ALA A 68 -0.50 -0.68 -8.67
CA ALA A 68 0.44 -1.26 -9.62
C ALA A 68 1.31 -0.24 -10.39
N LEU A 69 1.08 1.07 -10.23
CA LEU A 69 1.82 2.13 -10.94
C LEU A 69 3.15 2.53 -10.26
N ILE A 70 3.49 1.95 -9.10
CA ILE A 70 4.68 2.31 -8.31
C ILE A 70 5.46 1.11 -7.76
#